data_AF-A0A517Q5B9-F1
#
_entry.id   AF-A0A517Q5B9-F1
#
_cell.length_a   1.000
_cell.length_b   1.000
_cell.length_c   1.000
_cell.angle_alpha   90.00
_cell.angle_beta   90.00
_cell.angle_gamma   90.00
#
_symmetry.space_group_name_H-M   'P 1'
#
loop_
_entity.id
_entity.type
_entity.pdbx_description
1 polymer ?
#
loop_
_entity_poly.entity_id
_entity_poly.type
_entity_poly.pdbx_seq_one_letter_code
_entity_poly.pdbx_strand_id
1 'polypeptide(L)'
;MDPEYSDKQKVIIEEIKRIAKKLGVEQLSMHDFDQHHRVSALTTVANHFGTWNEAIEAAGLIPYAPGASIHGPIFSDDELLFEIIRLHQQFGRPPSDRRMNSHGKFSAKPYVDRWGTFTKAREVAYEKYGRPE
;
A
#
# COMPACT_ATOMS: atom_id res chain seq x y z
N MET A 1 -7.93 26.43 -21.14
CA MET A 1 -6.58 26.84 -20.71
C MET A 1 -6.08 25.72 -19.83
N ASP A 2 -5.08 24.99 -20.29
CA ASP A 2 -4.43 24.00 -19.43
C ASP A 2 -3.81 24.73 -18.24
N PRO A 3 -3.89 24.18 -17.02
CA PRO A 3 -3.28 24.80 -15.85
C PRO A 3 -1.79 24.98 -16.09
N GLU A 4 -1.28 26.20 -15.89
CA GLU A 4 0.16 26.44 -15.94
C GLU A 4 0.80 25.91 -14.65
N TYR A 5 1.26 24.66 -14.70
CA TYR A 5 1.98 24.05 -13.59
C TYR A 5 3.43 24.58 -13.50
N SER A 6 3.87 24.87 -12.28
CA SER A 6 5.27 25.19 -11.98
C SER A 6 6.22 24.03 -12.34
N ASP A 7 7.51 24.31 -12.50
CA ASP A 7 8.51 23.28 -12.81
C ASP A 7 8.53 22.15 -11.79
N LYS A 8 8.33 22.46 -10.50
CA LYS A 8 8.24 21.45 -9.44
C LYS A 8 6.98 20.59 -9.58
N GLN A 9 5.84 21.20 -9.87
CA GLN A 9 4.59 20.45 -10.12
C GLN A 9 4.72 19.54 -11.34
N LYS A 10 5.35 19.99 -12.43
CA LYS A 10 5.62 19.17 -13.62
C LYS A 10 6.49 17.95 -13.29
N VAL A 11 7.54 18.12 -12.50
CA VAL A 11 8.40 16.99 -12.05
C VAL A 11 7.59 15.96 -11.24
N ILE A 12 6.71 16.42 -10.34
CA ILE A 12 5.86 15.54 -9.55
C ILE A 12 4.86 14.80 -10.44
N ILE A 13 4.20 15.49 -11.38
CA ILE A 13 3.25 14.90 -12.32
C ILE A 13 3.90 13.78 -13.13
N GLU A 14 5.08 14.05 -13.71
CA GLU A 14 5.79 13.05 -14.51
C GLU A 14 6.26 11.86 -13.67
N GLU A 15 6.62 12.09 -12.40
CA GLU A 15 6.97 11.00 -11.49
C GLU A 15 5.77 10.13 -11.12
N ILE A 16 4.61 10.74 -10.83
CA ILE A 16 3.34 10.01 -10.59
C ILE A 16 2.99 9.15 -11.81
N LYS A 17 3.00 9.73 -13.02
CA LYS A 17 2.74 9.00 -14.28
C LYS A 17 3.72 7.85 -14.48
N ARG A 18 5.00 8.06 -14.20
CA ARG A 18 6.05 7.04 -14.34
C ARG A 18 5.78 5.85 -13.41
N ILE A 19 5.43 6.10 -12.15
CA ILE A 19 5.16 5.03 -11.18
C ILE A 19 3.87 4.30 -11.54
N ALA A 20 2.79 5.03 -11.85
CA ALA A 20 1.53 4.44 -12.28
C ALA A 20 1.71 3.52 -13.51
N LYS A 21 2.44 3.98 -14.52
CA LYS A 21 2.80 3.18 -15.70
C LYS A 21 3.65 1.96 -15.36
N LYS A 22 4.62 2.09 -14.43
CA LYS A 22 5.47 0.98 -13.98
C LYS A 22 4.64 -0.11 -13.30
N LEU A 23 3.64 0.27 -12.51
CA LEU A 23 2.78 -0.66 -11.78
C LEU A 23 1.57 -1.13 -12.59
N GLY A 24 1.28 -0.50 -13.72
CA GLY A 24 0.11 -0.80 -14.55
C GLY A 24 -1.21 -0.41 -13.87
N VAL A 25 -1.20 0.66 -13.06
CA VAL A 25 -2.39 1.14 -12.32
C VAL A 25 -2.87 2.48 -12.86
N GLU A 26 -4.18 2.67 -12.91
CA GLU A 26 -4.80 3.96 -13.27
C GLU A 26 -5.12 4.83 -12.04
N GLN A 27 -5.04 4.25 -10.84
CA GLN A 27 -5.17 4.92 -9.56
C GLN A 27 -3.93 4.59 -8.72
N LEU A 28 -3.14 5.60 -8.36
CA LEU A 28 -1.87 5.42 -7.63
C LEU A 28 -2.02 5.80 -6.15
N SER A 29 -1.63 4.91 -5.24
CA SER A 29 -1.68 5.17 -3.80
C SER A 29 -0.46 5.95 -3.31
N MET A 30 -0.60 6.63 -2.15
CA MET A 30 0.55 7.29 -1.53
C MET A 30 1.64 6.29 -1.11
N HIS A 31 1.26 5.07 -0.70
CA HIS A 31 2.25 4.02 -0.38
C HIS A 31 3.03 3.58 -1.61
N ASP A 32 2.35 3.30 -2.72
CA ASP A 32 3.01 2.90 -3.97
C ASP A 32 3.95 4.00 -4.49
N PHE A 33 3.54 5.26 -4.34
CA PHE A 33 4.39 6.39 -4.63
C PHE A 33 5.62 6.44 -3.69
N ASP A 34 5.43 6.30 -2.39
CA ASP A 34 6.50 6.29 -1.38
C ASP A 34 7.53 5.16 -1.62
N GLN A 35 7.07 3.98 -2.06
CA GLN A 35 7.94 2.84 -2.35
C GLN A 35 8.71 2.96 -3.68
N HIS A 36 8.32 3.85 -4.57
CA HIS A 36 8.85 3.88 -5.94
C HIS A 36 9.31 5.25 -6.45
N HIS A 37 9.13 6.31 -5.66
CA HIS A 37 9.63 7.63 -6.03
C HIS A 37 11.15 7.68 -6.06
N ARG A 38 11.67 8.50 -6.96
CA ARG A 38 13.11 8.74 -7.15
C ARG A 38 13.49 10.19 -6.93
N VAL A 39 12.53 11.10 -7.07
CA VAL A 39 12.79 12.55 -7.17
C VAL A 39 11.93 13.41 -6.24
N SER A 40 10.81 12.88 -5.73
CA SER A 40 9.83 13.65 -4.95
C SER A 40 9.31 12.82 -3.78
N ALA A 41 9.54 13.28 -2.53
CA ALA A 41 8.91 12.68 -1.36
C ALA A 41 7.44 13.09 -1.24
N LEU A 42 6.62 12.34 -0.51
CA LEU A 42 5.20 12.66 -0.28
C LEU A 42 4.97 14.06 0.30
N THR A 43 5.87 14.52 1.17
CA THR A 43 5.84 15.89 1.74
C THR A 43 5.96 16.96 0.67
N THR A 44 6.70 16.70 -0.41
CA THR A 44 6.85 17.63 -1.54
C THR A 44 5.57 17.69 -2.38
N VAL A 45 4.87 16.56 -2.54
CA VAL A 45 3.58 16.52 -3.26
C VAL A 45 2.54 17.36 -2.52
N ALA A 46 2.40 17.16 -1.20
CA ALA A 46 1.47 17.92 -0.38
C ALA A 46 1.76 19.44 -0.42
N ASN A 47 3.03 19.85 -0.38
CA ASN A 47 3.42 21.27 -0.41
C ASN A 47 3.11 21.96 -1.76
N HIS A 48 3.09 21.22 -2.87
CA HIS A 48 2.94 21.80 -4.21
C HIS A 48 1.53 21.65 -4.80
N PHE A 49 0.78 20.63 -4.40
CA PHE A 49 -0.57 20.38 -4.90
C PHE A 49 -1.66 20.59 -3.86
N GLY A 50 -1.34 20.67 -2.57
CA GLY A 50 -2.32 20.72 -1.49
C GLY A 50 -2.76 19.32 -1.07
N THR A 51 -3.41 18.59 -1.97
CA THR A 51 -3.88 17.22 -1.72
C THR A 51 -3.29 16.19 -2.68
N TRP A 52 -3.32 14.92 -2.27
CA TRP A 52 -2.94 13.80 -3.14
C TRP A 52 -3.84 13.69 -4.37
N ASN A 53 -5.16 13.86 -4.20
CA ASN A 53 -6.11 13.77 -5.30
C ASN A 53 -5.89 14.85 -6.37
N GLU A 54 -5.55 16.08 -5.98
CA GLU A 54 -5.20 17.15 -6.95
C GLU A 54 -3.96 16.78 -7.77
N ALA A 55 -2.97 16.12 -7.16
CA ALA A 55 -1.78 15.64 -7.86
C ALA A 55 -2.09 14.46 -8.81
N ILE A 56 -2.95 13.53 -8.39
CA ILE A 56 -3.42 12.39 -9.20
C ILE A 56 -4.22 12.88 -10.41
N GLU A 57 -5.12 13.84 -10.22
CA GLU A 57 -5.92 14.43 -11.29
C GLU A 57 -5.04 15.20 -12.29
N ALA A 58 -4.08 15.99 -11.81
CA ALA A 58 -3.10 16.68 -12.65
C ALA A 58 -2.22 15.70 -13.45
N ALA A 59 -2.03 14.48 -12.95
CA ALA A 59 -1.33 13.41 -13.65
C ALA A 59 -2.20 12.67 -14.67
N GLY A 60 -3.50 12.97 -14.75
CA GLY A 60 -4.47 12.29 -15.63
C GLY A 60 -4.84 10.89 -15.13
N LEU A 61 -4.68 10.62 -13.84
CA LEU A 61 -5.03 9.37 -13.19
C LEU A 61 -6.36 9.49 -12.45
N ILE A 62 -6.95 8.36 -12.05
CA ILE A 62 -8.25 8.30 -11.37
C ILE A 62 -8.08 8.67 -9.88
N PRO A 63 -8.65 9.79 -9.41
CA PRO A 63 -8.58 10.18 -8.00
C PRO A 63 -9.38 9.22 -7.11
N TYR A 64 -9.05 9.21 -5.82
CA TYR A 64 -9.79 8.42 -4.84
C TYR A 64 -11.12 9.09 -4.49
N ALA A 65 -12.17 8.27 -4.36
CA ALA A 65 -13.46 8.75 -3.88
C ALA A 65 -13.33 9.39 -2.47
N PRO A 66 -14.17 10.39 -2.14
CA PRO A 66 -14.19 10.97 -0.81
C PRO A 66 -14.33 9.89 0.29
N GLY A 67 -13.44 9.92 1.28
CA GLY A 67 -13.42 8.94 2.38
C GLY A 67 -12.76 7.59 2.04
N ALA A 68 -12.32 7.37 0.81
CA ALA A 68 -11.49 6.22 0.47
C ALA A 68 -10.06 6.39 1.03
N SER A 69 -9.42 5.26 1.38
CA SER A 69 -8.04 5.27 1.87
C SER A 69 -7.06 5.53 0.73
N ILE A 70 -6.53 6.75 0.67
CA ILE A 70 -5.52 7.19 -0.31
C ILE A 70 -4.13 6.62 -0.04
N HIS A 71 -3.89 6.15 1.19
CA HIS A 71 -2.61 5.56 1.57
C HIS A 71 -2.38 4.18 0.95
N GLY A 72 -3.40 3.59 0.32
CA GLY A 72 -3.32 2.22 -0.16
C GLY A 72 -3.14 1.23 0.99
N PRO A 73 -2.95 -0.06 0.67
CA PRO A 73 -2.44 -1.00 1.65
C PRO A 73 -1.04 -0.56 2.11
N ILE A 74 -0.90 -0.10 3.37
CA ILE A 74 0.38 0.32 3.96
C ILE A 74 1.43 -0.82 3.96
N PHE A 75 0.98 -2.05 3.77
CA PHE A 75 1.77 -3.27 3.83
C PHE A 75 1.47 -4.12 2.59
N SER A 76 2.48 -4.71 1.98
CA SER A 76 2.31 -5.68 0.89
C SER A 76 1.63 -6.97 1.38
N ASP A 77 1.07 -7.74 0.45
CA ASP A 77 0.55 -9.08 0.75
C ASP A 77 1.65 -9.94 1.37
N ASP A 78 2.89 -9.80 0.90
CA ASP A 78 4.03 -10.57 1.37
C ASP A 78 4.44 -10.21 2.78
N GLU A 79 4.43 -8.93 3.15
CA GLU A 79 4.69 -8.53 4.54
C GLU A 79 3.64 -9.08 5.50
N LEU A 80 2.36 -9.03 5.11
CA LEU A 80 1.28 -9.60 5.91
C LEU A 80 1.45 -11.13 6.05
N LEU A 81 1.54 -11.84 4.93
CA LEU A 81 1.64 -13.30 4.95
C LEU A 81 2.92 -13.79 5.64
N PHE A 82 4.06 -13.10 5.47
CA PHE A 82 5.30 -13.44 6.15
C PHE A 82 5.21 -13.24 7.67
N GLU A 83 4.46 -12.23 8.13
CA GLU A 83 4.22 -12.02 9.56
C GLU A 83 3.44 -13.19 10.19
N ILE A 84 2.55 -13.85 9.44
CA ILE A 84 1.90 -15.10 9.88
C ILE A 84 2.94 -16.20 10.10
N ILE A 85 3.87 -16.37 9.16
CA ILE A 85 4.95 -17.37 9.26
C ILE A 85 5.83 -17.09 10.47
N ARG A 86 6.26 -15.83 10.65
CA ARG A 86 7.06 -15.40 11.79
C ARG A 86 6.37 -15.71 13.12
N LEU A 87 5.08 -15.39 13.25
CA LEU A 87 4.33 -15.68 14.46
C LEU A 87 4.15 -17.18 14.70
N HIS A 88 3.99 -17.99 13.65
CA HIS A 88 3.96 -19.44 13.82
C HIS A 88 5.27 -19.93 14.42
N GLN A 89 6.41 -19.58 13.81
CA GLN A 89 7.75 -19.95 14.30
C GLN A 89 7.99 -19.49 15.73
N GLN A 90 7.60 -18.25 16.05
CA GLN A 90 7.79 -17.70 17.40
C GLN A 90 7.04 -18.50 18.48
N PHE A 91 5.89 -19.09 18.15
CA PHE A 91 5.01 -19.72 19.12
C PHE A 91 4.85 -21.23 18.96
N GLY A 92 5.49 -21.84 17.94
CA GLY A 92 5.40 -23.27 17.63
C GLY A 92 3.98 -23.75 17.32
N ARG A 93 3.08 -22.86 16.89
CA ARG A 93 1.70 -23.21 16.52
C ARG A 93 1.07 -22.19 15.59
N PRO A 94 0.06 -22.59 14.80
CA PRO A 94 -0.67 -21.67 13.93
C PRO A 94 -1.19 -20.44 14.70
N PRO A 95 -0.87 -19.21 14.26
CA PRO A 95 -1.40 -18.00 14.90
C PRO A 95 -2.90 -17.87 14.65
N SER A 96 -3.59 -17.22 15.58
CA SER A 96 -4.96 -16.73 15.41
C SER A 96 -4.97 -15.22 15.14
N ASP A 97 -6.11 -14.71 14.71
CA ASP A 97 -6.41 -13.28 14.63
C ASP A 97 -6.14 -12.55 15.95
N ARG A 98 -6.57 -13.12 17.08
CA ARG A 98 -6.27 -12.58 18.41
C ARG A 98 -4.77 -12.53 18.70
N ARG A 99 -4.02 -13.52 18.24
CA ARG A 99 -2.55 -13.56 18.40
C ARG A 99 -1.88 -12.50 17.52
N MET A 100 -2.32 -12.36 16.28
CA MET A 100 -1.88 -11.29 15.40
C MET A 100 -2.10 -9.93 16.04
N ASN A 101 -3.30 -9.67 16.55
CA ASN A 101 -3.61 -8.40 17.22
C ASN A 101 -2.81 -8.13 18.51
N SER A 102 -2.29 -9.16 19.18
CA SER A 102 -1.60 -9.00 20.47
C SER A 102 -0.07 -9.06 20.37
N HIS A 103 0.47 -9.80 19.40
CA HIS A 103 1.90 -10.07 19.27
C HIS A 103 2.44 -9.84 17.85
N GLY A 104 1.56 -9.61 16.88
CA GLY A 104 1.91 -9.33 15.51
C GLY A 104 2.28 -7.87 15.31
N LYS A 105 3.05 -7.62 14.26
CA LYS A 105 3.36 -6.25 13.79
C LYS A 105 2.14 -5.53 13.22
N PHE A 106 1.12 -6.27 12.82
CA PHE A 106 -0.08 -5.77 12.15
C PHE A 106 -1.33 -6.19 12.92
N SER A 107 -2.42 -5.45 12.74
CA SER A 107 -3.74 -5.92 13.19
C SER A 107 -4.25 -7.05 12.28
N ALA A 108 -5.26 -7.78 12.72
CA ALA A 108 -5.89 -8.84 11.93
C ALA A 108 -6.75 -8.29 10.77
N LYS A 109 -7.16 -7.03 10.82
CA LYS A 109 -8.09 -6.43 9.84
C LYS A 109 -7.55 -6.45 8.39
N PRO A 110 -6.31 -6.04 8.10
CA PRO A 110 -5.72 -6.15 6.76
C PRO A 110 -5.79 -7.57 6.17
N TYR A 111 -5.70 -8.60 7.00
CA TYR A 111 -5.80 -9.99 6.56
C TYR A 111 -7.23 -10.37 6.19
N VAL A 112 -8.20 -9.95 6.99
CA VAL A 112 -9.62 -10.18 6.74
C VAL A 112 -10.06 -9.42 5.48
N ASP A 113 -9.63 -8.18 5.32
CA ASP A 113 -10.02 -7.35 4.18
C ASP A 113 -9.51 -7.92 2.85
N ARG A 114 -8.35 -8.58 2.82
CA ARG A 114 -7.75 -9.14 1.58
C ARG A 114 -8.12 -10.58 1.29
N TRP A 115 -8.12 -11.45 2.29
CA TRP A 115 -8.36 -12.89 2.11
C TRP A 115 -9.73 -13.34 2.63
N GLY A 116 -10.57 -12.40 3.09
CA GLY A 116 -11.91 -12.64 3.63
C GLY A 116 -11.92 -13.16 5.08
N THR A 117 -10.95 -13.99 5.46
CA THR A 117 -10.74 -14.41 6.86
C THR A 117 -9.26 -14.52 7.19
N PHE A 118 -8.92 -14.38 8.46
CA PHE A 118 -7.54 -14.62 8.92
C PHE A 118 -7.09 -16.06 8.66
N THR A 119 -8.01 -17.03 8.76
CA THR A 119 -7.73 -18.45 8.43
C THR A 119 -7.34 -18.61 6.97
N LYS A 120 -8.06 -18.00 6.03
CA LYS A 120 -7.72 -18.03 4.61
C LYS A 120 -6.37 -17.37 4.34
N ALA A 121 -6.10 -16.22 4.95
CA ALA A 121 -4.79 -15.58 4.84
C ALA A 121 -3.66 -16.50 5.32
N ARG A 122 -3.88 -17.23 6.41
CA ARG A 122 -2.91 -18.19 6.95
C ARG A 122 -2.70 -19.40 6.06
N GLU A 123 -3.76 -19.91 5.42
CA GLU A 123 -3.67 -20.98 4.43
C GLU A 123 -2.81 -20.54 3.23
N VAL A 124 -3.09 -19.35 2.69
CA VAL A 124 -2.29 -18.75 1.61
C VAL A 124 -0.83 -18.54 2.04
N ALA A 125 -0.59 -18.11 3.29
CA ALA A 125 0.76 -17.96 3.80
C ALA A 125 1.52 -19.30 3.82
N TYR A 126 0.88 -20.39 4.28
CA TYR A 126 1.50 -21.71 4.30
C TYR A 126 1.69 -22.30 2.92
N GLU A 127 0.75 -22.06 2.00
CA GLU A 127 0.90 -22.48 0.60
C GLU A 127 2.09 -21.77 -0.05
N LYS A 128 2.25 -20.46 0.19
CA LYS A 128 3.30 -19.65 -0.44
C LYS A 128 4.68 -19.84 0.20
N TYR A 129 4.75 -19.91 1.52
CA TYR A 129 6.01 -19.85 2.28
C TYR A 129 6.36 -21.14 3.03
N GLY A 130 5.48 -22.15 2.94
CA GLY A 130 5.58 -23.36 3.74
C GLY A 130 5.02 -23.15 5.16
N ARG A 131 4.51 -24.24 5.73
CA ARG A 131 4.10 -24.25 7.14
C ARG A 131 5.32 -24.55 8.01
N PRO A 132 5.65 -23.67 8.97
CA PRO A 132 6.71 -23.96 9.94
C PRO A 132 6.39 -25.20 10.79
N GLU A 133 7.44 -25.93 11.18
CA GLU A 133 7.37 -27.06 12.12
C GLU A 133 7.02 -26.62 13.54
#